data_AF-A0A485MXJ0-F1
#
_entry.id   AF-A0A485MXJ0-F1
#
_cell.length_a   1.000
_cell.length_b   1.000
_cell.length_c   1.000
_cell.angle_alpha   90.00
_cell.angle_beta   90.00
_cell.angle_gamma   90.00
#
_symmetry.space_group_name_H-M   'P 1'
#
loop_
_entity.id
_entity.type
_entity.pdbx_description
1 polymer ?
#
loop_
_entity_poly.entity_id
_entity_poly.type
_entity_poly.pdbx_seq_one_letter_code
_entity_poly.pdbx_strand_id
1 'polypeptide(L)'
;MPDDDKFTAEYSREKHVTGAKRSSWICKPVEPSRGTGIIISSDIKDLVFDDTYIVRKYTCHPFLAGRGKPDLRICVCITGFKPLTIYVYQEGLARFATEKFDLSNLQNSYAPLTNLSINKSGASYEKIKEVIGRGNNWDVDGLLLWQKIHHVAILTGLAIAPSVPFTANCLELFGFDILIDDNLKLWPLEVNFSPALSADCSADVSEEKTHPRHC
;
A
#
# COMPACT_ATOMS: atom_id res chain seq x y z
N MET A 1 2.52 5.74 28.51
CA MET A 1 3.11 6.06 27.20
C MET A 1 3.24 4.74 26.46
N PRO A 2 2.47 4.49 25.40
CA PRO A 2 2.53 3.19 24.75
C PRO A 2 3.60 3.20 23.64
N ASP A 3 4.50 2.21 23.70
CA ASP A 3 5.32 1.67 22.61
C ASP A 3 6.65 2.32 22.17
N ASP A 4 7.10 3.45 22.73
CA ASP A 4 8.47 3.98 22.45
C ASP A 4 9.58 2.96 22.77
N ASP A 5 9.39 2.17 23.83
CA ASP A 5 10.35 1.16 24.29
C ASP A 5 10.53 0.01 23.27
N LYS A 6 9.46 -0.43 22.60
CA LYS A 6 9.54 -1.53 21.62
C LYS A 6 10.28 -1.11 20.37
N PHE A 7 9.98 0.09 19.86
CA PHE A 7 10.67 0.63 18.69
C PHE A 7 12.15 0.86 18.98
N THR A 8 12.46 1.47 20.13
CA THR A 8 13.85 1.74 20.54
C THR A 8 14.66 0.45 20.76
N ALA A 9 14.03 -0.59 21.31
CA ALA A 9 14.64 -1.91 21.46
C ALA A 9 14.95 -2.56 20.10
N GLU A 10 14.01 -2.54 19.16
CA GLU A 10 14.19 -3.12 17.82
C GLU A 10 15.23 -2.36 16.99
N TYR A 11 15.21 -1.02 17.06
CA TYR A 11 16.22 -0.16 16.43
C TYR A 11 17.63 -0.44 16.98
N SER A 12 17.76 -0.55 18.30
CA SER A 12 19.04 -0.85 18.96
C SER A 12 19.56 -2.24 18.57
N ARG A 13 18.67 -3.25 18.50
CA ARG A 13 19.02 -4.62 18.10
C ARG A 13 19.65 -4.67 16.71
N GLU A 14 19.12 -3.93 15.75
CA GLU A 14 19.65 -3.92 14.38
C GLU A 14 20.95 -3.12 14.24
N LYS A 15 21.15 -2.05 15.03
CA LYS A 15 22.38 -1.25 15.04
C LYS A 15 23.60 -2.05 15.51
N HIS A 16 23.40 -3.06 16.37
CA HIS A 16 24.46 -3.91 16.89
C HIS A 16 24.90 -5.03 15.94
N VAL A 17 24.23 -5.22 14.79
CA VAL A 17 24.65 -6.18 13.77
C VAL A 17 25.75 -5.55 12.91
N THR A 18 27.01 -5.74 13.32
CA THR A 18 28.19 -5.28 12.58
C THR A 18 28.20 -5.80 11.14
N GLY A 19 28.15 -4.89 10.16
CA GLY A 19 28.16 -5.21 8.72
C GLY A 19 26.79 -5.20 8.03
N ALA A 20 25.69 -5.01 8.76
CA ALA A 20 24.36 -4.89 8.17
C ALA A 20 24.15 -3.51 7.51
N LYS A 21 23.54 -3.51 6.32
CA LYS A 21 23.07 -2.30 5.64
C LYS A 21 22.08 -1.56 6.58
N ARG A 22 22.21 -0.23 6.72
CA ARG A 22 21.33 0.56 7.60
C ARG A 22 19.87 0.36 7.18
N SER A 23 19.02 -0.04 8.13
CA SER A 23 17.57 -0.12 7.92
C SER A 23 16.97 1.28 7.78
N SER A 24 16.10 1.44 6.78
CA SER A 24 15.26 2.63 6.65
C SER A 24 13.92 2.41 7.35
N TRP A 25 13.36 3.49 7.88
CA TRP A 25 12.10 3.52 8.61
C TRP A 25 11.19 4.56 7.97
N ILE A 26 9.90 4.25 7.86
CA ILE A 26 8.87 5.19 7.42
C ILE A 26 8.03 5.59 8.62
N CYS A 27 7.90 6.89 8.81
CA CYS A 27 7.12 7.50 9.87
C CYS A 27 5.92 8.18 9.22
N LYS A 28 4.71 7.78 9.62
CA LYS A 28 3.47 8.36 9.14
C LYS A 28 2.70 8.96 10.34
N PRO A 29 2.13 10.17 10.24
CA PRO A 29 1.25 10.68 11.28
C PRO A 29 -0.01 9.80 11.38
N VAL A 30 -0.59 9.69 12.58
CA VAL A 30 -1.80 8.89 12.81
C VAL A 30 -3.04 9.50 12.15
N GLU A 31 -3.09 10.82 12.00
CA GLU A 31 -4.21 11.52 11.37
C GLU A 31 -4.11 11.54 9.83
N PRO A 32 -5.25 11.48 9.10
CA PRO A 32 -5.28 11.39 7.65
C PRO A 32 -4.82 12.68 6.98
N SER A 33 -3.53 12.76 6.67
CA SER A 33 -2.89 13.95 6.09
C SER A 33 -2.70 13.89 4.57
N ARG A 34 -3.36 12.94 3.88
CA ARG A 34 -3.17 12.68 2.43
C ARG A 34 -1.69 12.51 2.04
N GLY A 35 -0.86 11.95 2.91
CA GLY A 35 0.58 11.77 2.67
C GLY A 35 1.47 12.95 3.09
N THR A 36 0.91 14.00 3.66
CA THR A 36 1.67 15.13 4.23
C THR A 36 2.33 14.70 5.54
N GLY A 37 3.62 15.00 5.73
CA GLY A 37 4.34 14.63 6.95
C GLY A 37 4.86 13.19 7.00
N ILE A 38 4.81 12.44 5.89
CA ILE A 38 5.50 11.15 5.81
C ILE A 38 7.00 11.39 5.69
N ILE A 39 7.78 10.81 6.61
CA ILE A 39 9.23 10.93 6.64
C ILE A 39 9.84 9.54 6.49
N ILE A 40 10.86 9.41 5.63
CA ILE A 40 11.69 8.22 5.56
C ILE A 40 13.07 8.58 6.09
N SER A 41 13.51 7.89 7.15
CA SER A 41 14.81 8.12 7.75
C SER A 41 15.56 6.81 7.97
N SER A 42 16.89 6.90 7.99
CA SER A 42 17.78 5.82 8.42
C SER A 42 18.37 6.05 9.81
N ASP A 43 18.21 7.25 10.38
CA ASP A 43 18.62 7.60 11.73
C ASP A 43 17.42 8.09 12.54
N ILE A 44 17.27 7.52 13.74
CA ILE A 44 16.21 7.90 14.69
C ILE A 44 16.40 9.34 15.18
N LYS A 45 17.64 9.86 15.16
CA LYS A 45 17.94 11.24 15.57
C LYS A 45 17.32 12.29 14.65
N ASP A 46 17.08 11.93 13.40
CA ASP A 46 16.45 12.82 12.42
C ASP A 46 14.93 12.88 12.60
N LEU A 47 14.39 12.06 13.51
CA LEU A 47 12.96 11.95 13.77
C LEU A 47 12.60 12.78 15.01
N VAL A 48 12.26 14.05 14.78
CA VAL A 48 11.61 14.89 15.79
C VAL A 48 10.11 14.81 15.56
N PHE A 49 9.39 14.29 16.56
CA PHE A 49 7.94 14.11 16.48
C PHE A 49 7.25 15.12 17.40
N ASP A 50 6.50 16.04 16.82
CA ASP A 50 5.65 16.98 17.56
C ASP A 50 4.23 16.41 17.81
N ASP A 51 3.94 15.22 17.27
CA ASP A 51 2.63 14.57 17.28
C ASP A 51 2.76 13.03 17.36
N THR A 52 1.63 12.30 17.32
CA THR A 52 1.63 10.83 17.32
C THR A 52 1.93 10.28 15.92
N TYR A 53 2.99 9.48 15.80
CA TYR A 53 3.41 8.82 14.56
C TYR A 53 3.38 7.30 14.68
N ILE A 54 3.07 6.64 13.56
CA ILE A 54 3.30 5.22 13.35
C ILE A 54 4.64 5.07 12.64
N VAL A 55 5.57 4.38 13.29
CA VAL A 55 6.88 4.05 12.72
C VAL A 55 6.88 2.60 12.26
N ARG A 56 7.22 2.36 11.00
CA ARG A 56 7.34 1.01 10.42
C ARG A 56 8.67 0.87 9.70
N LYS A 57 9.22 -0.35 9.67
CA LYS A 57 10.38 -0.65 8.85
C LYS A 57 10.02 -0.46 7.38
N TYR A 58 10.83 0.32 6.67
CA TYR A 58 10.62 0.57 5.25
C TYR A 58 11.11 -0.61 4.42
N THR A 59 10.31 -1.02 3.44
CA THR A 59 10.68 -2.09 2.51
C THR A 59 11.75 -1.59 1.55
N CYS A 60 12.99 -2.02 1.77
CA CYS A 60 14.16 -1.54 1.02
C CYS A 60 14.36 -2.20 -0.35
N HIS A 61 13.70 -3.34 -0.59
CA HIS A 61 13.76 -4.07 -1.85
C HIS A 61 12.33 -4.29 -2.38
N PRO A 62 11.61 -3.22 -2.76
CA PRO A 62 10.30 -3.38 -3.38
C PRO A 62 10.45 -4.07 -4.75
N PHE A 63 9.40 -4.77 -5.16
CA PHE A 63 9.27 -5.17 -6.56
C PHE A 63 9.26 -3.92 -7.43
N LEU A 64 9.98 -3.95 -8.54
CA LEU A 64 10.05 -2.84 -9.49
C LEU A 64 9.45 -3.30 -10.82
N ALA A 65 8.27 -2.78 -11.16
CA ALA A 65 7.67 -3.00 -12.46
C ALA A 65 8.20 -1.93 -13.43
N GLY A 66 9.01 -2.35 -14.40
CA GLY A 66 9.63 -1.46 -15.37
C GLY A 66 10.61 -0.48 -14.73
N ARG A 67 10.20 0.79 -14.57
CA ARG A 67 11.07 1.88 -14.06
C ARG A 67 10.69 2.41 -12.69
N GLY A 68 9.54 2.00 -12.14
CA GLY A 68 8.98 2.58 -10.93
C GLY A 68 8.62 1.52 -9.89
N LYS A 69 8.52 1.97 -8.64
CA LYS A 69 7.96 1.20 -7.54
C LYS A 69 6.43 1.30 -7.61
N PRO A 70 5.68 0.19 -7.80
CA PRO A 70 4.23 0.22 -7.70
C PRO A 70 3.79 -0.01 -6.24
N ASP A 71 2.65 0.55 -5.89
CA ASP A 71 1.76 -0.05 -4.90
C ASP A 71 0.47 -0.51 -5.58
N LEU A 72 -0.22 -1.45 -4.94
CA LEU A 72 -1.47 -2.01 -5.41
C LEU A 72 -2.62 -1.43 -4.59
N ARG A 73 -3.62 -0.92 -5.28
CA ARG A 73 -4.94 -0.59 -4.72
C ARG A 73 -5.92 -1.69 -5.13
N ILE A 74 -6.39 -2.47 -4.16
CA ILE A 74 -7.36 -3.55 -4.37
C ILE A 74 -8.69 -3.20 -3.71
N CYS A 75 -9.79 -3.30 -4.45
CA CYS A 75 -11.13 -3.10 -3.90
C CYS A 75 -11.64 -4.41 -3.27
N VAL A 76 -12.03 -4.34 -2.00
CA VAL A 76 -12.55 -5.48 -1.22
C VAL A 76 -13.87 -5.08 -0.59
N CYS A 77 -14.94 -5.82 -0.89
CA CYS A 77 -16.26 -5.63 -0.30
C CYS A 77 -16.52 -6.70 0.75
N ILE A 78 -16.95 -6.29 1.94
CA ILE A 78 -17.37 -7.21 3.00
C ILE A 78 -18.87 -7.03 3.22
N THR A 79 -19.63 -8.10 3.06
CA THR A 79 -21.11 -8.09 3.21
C THR A 79 -21.60 -8.71 4.50
N GLY A 80 -20.68 -9.19 5.34
CA GLY A 80 -21.00 -9.79 6.62
C GLY A 80 -19.75 -10.28 7.32
N PHE A 81 -19.80 -10.30 8.66
CA PHE A 81 -18.75 -10.86 9.52
C PHE A 81 -19.19 -12.16 10.23
N LYS A 82 -20.49 -12.49 10.18
CA LYS A 82 -21.08 -13.70 10.77
C LYS A 82 -22.24 -14.21 9.89
N PRO A 83 -21.98 -15.01 8.84
CA PRO A 83 -20.66 -15.49 8.40
C PRO A 83 -19.80 -14.38 7.78
N LEU A 84 -18.48 -14.56 7.80
CA LEU A 84 -17.55 -13.66 7.11
C LEU A 84 -17.63 -13.88 5.60
N THR A 85 -18.09 -12.85 4.88
CA THR A 85 -18.26 -12.90 3.43
C THR A 85 -17.46 -11.77 2.79
N ILE A 86 -16.42 -12.13 2.03
CA ILE A 86 -15.47 -11.20 1.42
C ILE A 86 -15.50 -11.38 -0.10
N TYR A 87 -15.67 -10.28 -0.82
CA TYR A 87 -15.55 -10.21 -2.28
C TYR A 87 -14.35 -9.34 -2.63
N VAL A 88 -13.43 -9.89 -3.41
CA VAL A 88 -12.29 -9.14 -3.97
C VAL A 88 -12.62 -8.81 -5.42
N TYR A 89 -12.50 -7.54 -5.80
CA TYR A 89 -12.71 -7.14 -7.18
C TYR A 89 -11.64 -7.76 -8.08
N GLN A 90 -12.01 -8.17 -9.29
CA GLN A 90 -11.14 -8.95 -10.18
C GLN A 90 -9.99 -8.13 -10.79
N GLU A 91 -10.11 -6.80 -10.68
CA GLU A 91 -9.10 -5.85 -11.08
C GLU A 91 -8.62 -5.04 -9.88
N GLY A 92 -7.40 -4.54 -9.98
CA GLY A 92 -6.79 -3.62 -9.06
C GLY A 92 -6.16 -2.46 -9.82
N LEU A 93 -5.66 -1.48 -9.08
CA LEU A 93 -4.95 -0.34 -9.66
C LEU A 93 -3.50 -0.35 -9.16
N ALA A 94 -2.55 -0.42 -10.09
CA ALA A 94 -1.15 -0.09 -9.80
C ALA A 94 -1.02 1.42 -9.71
N ARG A 95 -0.41 1.95 -8.65
CA ARG A 95 0.03 3.35 -8.62
C ARG A 95 1.53 3.38 -8.53
N PHE A 96 2.15 4.00 -9.53
CA PHE A 96 3.59 4.07 -9.63
C PHE A 96 4.15 5.33 -8.98
N ALA A 97 5.30 5.18 -8.32
CA ALA A 97 6.20 6.28 -8.05
C ALA A 97 6.65 6.94 -9.37
N THR A 98 6.76 8.26 -9.39
CA THR A 98 7.07 9.02 -10.63
C THR A 98 8.56 9.09 -10.93
N GLU A 99 9.41 8.73 -9.97
CA GLU A 99 10.86 8.69 -10.13
C GLU A 99 11.44 7.29 -9.88
N LYS A 100 12.65 7.07 -10.41
CA LYS A 100 13.37 5.80 -10.26
C LYS A 100 13.62 5.54 -8.78
N PHE A 101 13.27 4.34 -8.31
CA PHE A 101 13.49 3.95 -6.93
C PHE A 101 14.97 4.04 -6.53
N ASP A 102 15.26 4.92 -5.57
CA ASP A 102 16.59 5.12 -5.00
C ASP A 102 16.46 5.50 -3.53
N LEU A 103 17.16 4.77 -2.66
CA LEU A 103 17.22 5.03 -1.22
C LEU A 103 18.48 5.76 -0.79
N SER A 104 19.39 6.06 -1.72
CA SER A 104 20.57 6.89 -1.44
C SER A 104 20.21 8.35 -1.19
N ASN A 105 19.10 8.81 -1.78
CA ASN A 105 18.58 10.17 -1.63
C ASN A 105 17.19 10.19 -0.97
N LEU A 106 17.15 10.11 0.36
CA LEU A 106 15.90 10.10 1.13
C LEU A 106 15.19 11.47 1.18
N GLN A 107 15.82 12.55 0.70
CA GLN A 107 15.17 13.86 0.53
C GLN A 107 14.20 13.87 -0.66
N ASN A 108 14.34 12.91 -1.58
CA ASN A 108 13.44 12.73 -2.70
C ASN A 108 12.28 11.81 -2.32
N SER A 109 11.11 12.39 -2.07
CA SER A 109 9.89 11.64 -1.74
C SER A 109 9.18 11.02 -2.95
N TYR A 110 9.51 11.42 -4.19
CA TYR A 110 8.83 10.99 -5.42
C TYR A 110 9.20 9.57 -5.89
N ALA A 111 10.33 9.04 -5.42
CA ALA A 111 10.80 7.68 -5.69
C ALA A 111 10.31 6.63 -4.66
N PRO A 112 10.37 6.89 -3.34
CA PRO A 112 10.00 5.89 -2.34
C PRO A 112 8.49 5.87 -1.99
N LEU A 113 7.76 6.95 -2.26
CA LEU A 113 6.33 7.08 -1.98
C LEU A 113 5.52 7.06 -3.27
N THR A 114 4.42 6.33 -3.24
CA THR A 114 3.49 6.10 -4.37
C THR A 114 2.20 6.91 -4.25
N ASN A 115 2.04 7.66 -3.15
CA ASN A 115 0.87 8.50 -2.91
C ASN A 115 0.66 9.48 -4.07
N LEU A 116 -0.56 9.49 -4.62
CA LEU A 116 -0.91 10.35 -5.75
C LEU A 116 -0.76 11.84 -5.39
N SER A 117 -1.12 12.25 -4.17
CA SER A 117 -0.95 13.63 -3.68
C SER A 117 0.49 14.12 -3.74
N ILE A 118 1.46 13.23 -3.50
CA ILE A 118 2.89 13.52 -3.56
C ILE A 118 3.34 13.51 -5.03
N ASN A 119 2.96 12.46 -5.77
CA ASN A 119 3.39 12.27 -7.16
C ASN A 119 2.68 13.18 -8.18
N LYS A 120 1.63 13.92 -7.79
CA LYS A 120 0.94 14.91 -8.62
C LYS A 120 1.85 15.98 -9.21
N SER A 121 2.92 16.30 -8.49
CA SER A 121 3.89 17.33 -8.87
C SER A 121 5.15 16.76 -9.54
N GLY A 122 5.23 15.43 -9.69
CA GLY A 122 6.41 14.74 -10.21
C GLY A 122 6.55 14.87 -11.74
N ALA A 123 7.79 14.84 -12.23
CA ALA A 123 8.12 15.08 -13.64
C ALA A 123 7.50 14.07 -14.65
N SER A 124 6.96 12.94 -14.19
CA SER A 124 6.39 11.86 -15.02
C SER A 124 4.91 11.56 -14.71
N TYR A 125 4.13 12.60 -14.35
CA TYR A 125 2.74 12.46 -13.91
C TYR A 125 1.78 11.71 -14.87
N GLU A 126 2.05 11.76 -16.18
CA GLU A 126 1.11 11.26 -17.20
C GLU A 126 1.04 9.71 -17.33
N LYS A 127 1.82 8.93 -16.55
CA LYS A 127 1.91 7.45 -16.64
C LYS A 127 1.63 6.70 -15.33
N ILE A 128 0.85 7.28 -14.42
CA ILE A 128 0.83 6.84 -13.00
C ILE A 128 -0.01 5.58 -12.72
N LYS A 129 -0.97 5.26 -13.59
CA LYS A 129 -2.00 4.26 -13.30
C LYS A 129 -2.01 3.15 -14.35
N GLU A 130 -1.70 1.93 -13.94
CA GLU A 130 -1.97 0.73 -14.74
C GLU A 130 -3.07 -0.07 -14.05
N VAL A 131 -4.11 -0.48 -14.79
CA VAL A 131 -5.06 -1.47 -14.30
C VAL A 131 -4.32 -2.80 -14.19
N ILE A 132 -4.52 -3.48 -13.06
CA ILE A 132 -3.95 -4.79 -12.80
C ILE A 132 -5.04 -5.82 -12.82
N GLY A 133 -4.97 -6.76 -13.76
CA GLY A 133 -5.97 -7.81 -13.95
C GLY A 133 -5.48 -8.92 -14.88
N ARG A 134 -6.42 -9.60 -15.55
CA ARG A 134 -6.06 -10.58 -16.59
C ARG A 134 -5.37 -9.87 -17.75
N GLY A 135 -4.06 -10.07 -17.90
CA GLY A 135 -3.30 -9.61 -19.08
C GLY A 135 -2.24 -8.54 -18.83
N ASN A 136 -1.85 -8.28 -17.57
CA ASN A 136 -0.71 -7.39 -17.32
C ASN A 136 0.60 -7.96 -17.87
N ASN A 137 1.46 -7.07 -18.38
CA ASN A 137 2.81 -7.41 -18.85
C ASN A 137 3.87 -7.49 -17.74
N TRP A 138 3.45 -7.65 -16.48
CA TRP A 138 4.41 -7.84 -15.40
C TRP A 138 4.97 -9.26 -15.47
N ASP A 139 6.28 -9.41 -15.28
CA ASP A 139 6.96 -10.71 -15.22
C ASP A 139 6.70 -11.41 -13.89
N VAL A 140 5.42 -11.63 -13.58
CA VAL A 140 4.92 -12.22 -12.35
C VAL A 140 3.77 -13.17 -12.70
N ASP A 141 3.77 -14.34 -12.08
CA ASP A 141 2.61 -15.24 -12.15
C ASP A 141 1.38 -14.56 -11.52
N GLY A 142 0.48 -14.10 -12.39
CA GLY A 142 -0.74 -13.41 -11.98
C GLY A 142 -1.65 -14.27 -11.09
N LEU A 143 -1.70 -15.58 -11.32
CA LEU A 143 -2.51 -16.48 -10.48
C LEU A 143 -1.96 -16.54 -9.06
N LEU A 144 -0.64 -16.70 -8.93
CA LEU A 144 0.03 -16.71 -7.63
C LEU A 144 -0.14 -15.36 -6.90
N LEU A 145 -0.03 -14.24 -7.63
CA LEU A 145 -0.22 -12.91 -7.07
C LEU A 145 -1.63 -12.73 -6.51
N TRP A 146 -2.66 -13.06 -7.30
CA TRP A 146 -4.06 -12.94 -6.87
C TRP A 146 -4.40 -13.88 -5.72
N GLN A 147 -3.84 -15.10 -5.68
CA GLN A 147 -3.96 -15.99 -4.51
C GLN A 147 -3.40 -15.35 -3.24
N LYS A 148 -2.23 -14.69 -3.31
CA LYS A 148 -1.65 -13.96 -2.18
C LYS A 148 -2.51 -12.75 -1.78
N ILE A 149 -3.08 -12.03 -2.74
CA ILE A 149 -4.00 -10.90 -2.48
C ILE A 149 -5.24 -11.40 -1.73
N HIS A 150 -5.85 -12.50 -2.16
CA HIS A 150 -6.98 -13.11 -1.46
C HIS A 150 -6.61 -13.51 -0.03
N HIS A 151 -5.44 -14.12 0.19
CA HIS A 151 -4.98 -14.44 1.53
C HIS A 151 -4.85 -13.21 2.42
N VAL A 152 -4.30 -12.10 1.91
CA VAL A 152 -4.21 -10.84 2.65
C VAL A 152 -5.60 -10.34 3.06
N ALA A 153 -6.56 -10.32 2.13
CA ALA A 153 -7.93 -9.88 2.41
C ALA A 153 -8.62 -10.77 3.47
N ILE A 154 -8.50 -12.10 3.32
CA ILE A 154 -9.09 -13.09 4.24
C ILE A 154 -8.49 -12.96 5.65
N LEU A 155 -7.16 -12.94 5.77
CA LEU A 155 -6.49 -12.84 7.06
C LEU A 155 -6.83 -11.51 7.77
N THR A 156 -6.92 -10.42 7.01
CA THR A 156 -7.32 -9.11 7.55
C THR A 156 -8.76 -9.13 8.05
N GLY A 157 -9.70 -9.68 7.26
CA GLY A 157 -11.10 -9.82 7.66
C GLY A 157 -11.27 -10.73 8.89
N LEU A 158 -10.56 -11.86 8.93
CA LEU A 158 -10.58 -12.80 10.07
C LEU A 158 -10.01 -12.16 11.34
N ALA A 159 -8.96 -11.36 11.24
CA ALA A 159 -8.36 -10.71 12.39
C ALA A 159 -9.32 -9.75 13.11
N ILE A 160 -10.21 -9.09 12.36
CA ILE A 160 -11.19 -8.15 12.94
C ILE A 160 -12.54 -8.78 13.25
N ALA A 161 -12.88 -9.91 12.61
CA ALA A 161 -14.20 -10.54 12.72
C ALA A 161 -14.69 -10.77 14.17
N PRO A 162 -13.84 -11.13 15.16
CA PRO A 162 -14.26 -11.28 16.55
C PRO A 162 -14.73 -9.96 17.19
N SER A 163 -14.14 -8.84 16.76
CA SER A 163 -14.39 -7.50 17.32
C SER A 163 -15.57 -6.78 16.66
N VAL A 164 -16.03 -7.25 15.50
CA VAL A 164 -17.14 -6.64 14.78
C VAL A 164 -18.47 -7.19 15.33
N PRO A 165 -19.37 -6.33 15.83
CA PRO A 165 -20.69 -6.76 16.28
C PRO A 165 -21.50 -7.31 15.11
N PHE A 166 -22.45 -8.20 15.40
CA PHE A 166 -23.37 -8.65 14.36
C PHE A 166 -24.24 -7.48 13.91
N THR A 167 -24.25 -7.24 12.60
CA THR A 167 -25.13 -6.25 11.97
C THR A 167 -25.82 -6.92 10.78
N ALA A 168 -27.15 -6.84 10.76
CA ALA A 168 -27.91 -7.22 9.57
C ALA A 168 -27.65 -6.16 8.47
N ASN A 169 -27.47 -6.60 7.23
CA ASN A 169 -27.20 -5.74 6.07
C ASN A 169 -25.91 -4.90 6.19
N CYS A 170 -24.82 -5.51 6.66
CA CYS A 170 -23.50 -4.88 6.58
C CYS A 170 -23.02 -4.89 5.12
N LEU A 171 -22.67 -3.73 4.58
CA LEU A 171 -21.93 -3.65 3.33
C LEU A 171 -20.93 -2.52 3.48
N GLU A 172 -19.65 -2.87 3.37
CA GLU A 172 -18.57 -1.89 3.42
C GLU A 172 -17.57 -2.21 2.31
N LEU A 173 -17.21 -1.17 1.56
CA LEU A 173 -16.20 -1.24 0.51
C LEU A 173 -14.88 -0.66 1.03
N PHE A 174 -13.83 -1.46 0.95
CA PHE A 174 -12.49 -1.15 1.41
C PHE A 174 -11.52 -1.03 0.25
N GLY A 175 -10.60 -0.07 0.35
CA GLY A 175 -9.42 0.01 -0.51
C GLY A 175 -8.19 -0.52 0.23
N PHE A 176 -7.70 -1.68 -0.17
CA PHE A 176 -6.47 -2.26 0.36
C PHE A 176 -5.27 -1.71 -0.40
N ASP A 177 -4.35 -1.08 0.32
CA ASP A 177 -3.09 -0.58 -0.24
C ASP A 177 -1.99 -1.60 0.11
N ILE A 178 -1.44 -2.27 -0.90
CA ILE A 178 -0.51 -3.40 -0.74
C ILE A 178 0.78 -3.08 -1.49
N LEU A 179 1.91 -3.24 -0.81
CA LEU A 179 3.23 -3.21 -1.45
C LEU A 179 3.71 -4.63 -1.76
N ILE A 180 4.38 -4.80 -2.89
CA ILE A 180 5.04 -6.05 -3.27
C ILE A 180 6.55 -5.87 -3.07
N ASP A 181 7.22 -6.85 -2.47
CA ASP A 181 8.70 -6.90 -2.45
C ASP A 181 9.27 -7.76 -3.59
N ASP A 182 10.59 -7.71 -3.76
CA ASP A 182 11.34 -8.46 -4.77
C ASP A 182 11.21 -9.99 -4.66
N ASN A 183 10.73 -10.50 -3.53
CA ASN A 183 10.42 -11.91 -3.29
C ASN A 183 8.93 -12.24 -3.50
N LEU A 184 8.17 -11.31 -4.11
CA LEU A 184 6.72 -11.38 -4.30
C LEU A 184 5.93 -11.59 -3.00
N LYS A 185 6.47 -11.13 -1.87
CA LYS A 185 5.71 -11.06 -0.62
C LYS A 185 4.89 -9.78 -0.62
N LEU A 186 3.64 -9.92 -0.17
CA LEU A 186 2.69 -8.82 -0.06
C LEU A 186 2.72 -8.22 1.34
N TRP A 187 2.89 -6.91 1.39
CA TRP A 187 2.94 -6.10 2.60
C TRP A 187 1.72 -5.17 2.64
N PRO A 188 0.70 -5.47 3.46
CA PRO A 188 -0.43 -4.57 3.66
C PRO A 188 0.06 -3.26 4.30
N LEU A 189 -0.12 -2.16 3.57
CA LEU A 189 0.28 -0.83 4.01
C LEU A 189 -0.82 -0.21 4.88
N GLU A 190 -2.05 -0.18 4.36
CA GLU A 190 -3.22 0.42 4.99
C GLU A 190 -4.50 -0.13 4.36
N VAL A 191 -5.60 -0.02 5.10
CA VAL A 191 -6.96 -0.34 4.64
C VAL A 191 -7.78 0.93 4.76
N ASN A 192 -8.23 1.44 3.62
CA ASN A 192 -8.97 2.69 3.52
C ASN A 192 -10.47 2.43 3.49
N PHE A 193 -11.21 3.13 4.34
CA PHE A 193 -12.68 3.23 4.25
C PHE A 193 -13.07 4.15 3.09
N SER A 194 -14.20 3.87 2.43
CA SER A 194 -14.71 4.70 1.33
C SER A 194 -13.64 5.03 0.28
N PRO A 195 -13.03 4.02 -0.38
CA PRO A 195 -12.03 4.28 -1.41
C PRO A 195 -12.63 5.17 -2.50
N ALA A 196 -11.90 6.20 -2.92
CA ALA A 196 -12.33 7.04 -4.03
C ALA A 196 -12.53 6.17 -5.29
N LEU A 197 -13.76 6.13 -5.78
CA LEU A 197 -14.16 5.50 -7.04
C LEU A 197 -14.10 6.48 -8.22
N SER A 198 -13.53 7.69 -8.01
CA SER A 198 -13.45 8.72 -9.04
C SER A 198 -12.51 8.30 -10.16
N ALA A 199 -13.06 8.30 -11.38
CA ALA A 199 -12.34 8.09 -12.63
C ALA A 199 -11.50 9.34 -12.98
N ASP A 200 -10.43 9.57 -12.21
CA ASP A 200 -9.58 10.75 -12.35
C ASP A 200 -8.53 10.62 -13.48
N CYS A 201 -8.48 9.48 -14.19
CA CYS A 201 -7.54 9.27 -15.29
C CYS A 201 -8.17 8.47 -16.44
N SER A 202 -7.66 8.62 -17.66
CA SER A 202 -8.16 7.96 -18.87
C SER A 202 -8.16 6.42 -18.80
N ALA A 203 -7.30 5.83 -17.96
CA ALA A 203 -7.29 4.41 -17.65
C ALA A 203 -8.59 3.93 -16.95
N ASP A 204 -9.23 4.82 -16.18
CA ASP A 204 -10.50 4.55 -15.51
C ASP A 204 -11.69 4.59 -16.51
N VAL A 205 -11.52 5.21 -17.70
CA VAL A 205 -12.57 5.42 -18.72
C VAL A 205 -12.50 4.38 -19.85
N SER A 206 -11.35 3.73 -20.07
CA SER A 206 -11.16 2.80 -21.19
C SER A 206 -12.02 1.54 -21.11
N GLU A 207 -12.57 1.17 -19.94
CA GLU A 207 -13.36 -0.05 -19.77
C GLU A 207 -14.87 0.15 -19.89
N GLU A 208 -15.40 1.38 -19.73
CA GLU A 208 -16.83 1.62 -19.92
C GLU A 208 -17.25 1.40 -21.39
N LYS A 209 -16.29 1.42 -22.33
CA LYS A 209 -16.55 1.23 -23.77
C LYS A 209 -16.33 -0.20 -24.27
N THR A 210 -15.75 -1.11 -23.48
CA THR A 210 -15.41 -2.46 -23.95
C THR A 210 -16.30 -3.58 -23.41
N HIS A 211 -17.15 -3.30 -22.43
CA HIS A 211 -18.13 -4.28 -21.94
C HIS A 211 -19.54 -3.96 -22.48
N PRO A 212 -20.09 -4.73 -23.44
CA PRO A 212 -21.51 -4.65 -23.73
C PRO A 212 -22.25 -5.05 -22.46
N ARG A 213 -23.12 -4.15 -21.97
CA ARG A 213 -24.06 -4.45 -20.90
C ARG A 213 -24.95 -5.59 -21.39
N HIS A 214 -24.67 -6.81 -20.95
CA HIS A 214 -25.62 -7.90 -21.08
C HIS A 214 -26.65 -7.73 -19.96
N CYS A 215 -27.82 -7.22 -20.35
CA CYS A 215 -29.08 -7.48 -19.65
C CYS A 215 -29.47 -8.96 -19.80
#